data_AF-A0A2E0YB10-F1
#
_entry.id   AF-A0A2E0YB10-F1
#
_cell.length_a   1.000
_cell.length_b   1.000
_cell.length_c   1.000
_cell.angle_alpha   90.00
_cell.angle_beta   90.00
_cell.angle_gamma   90.00
#
_symmetry.space_group_name_H-M   'P 1'
#
loop_
_entity.id
_entity.type
_entity.pdbx_description
1 polymer ?
#
loop_
_entity_poly.entity_id
_entity_poly.type
_entity_poly.pdbx_seq_one_letter_code
_entity_poly.pdbx_strand_id
1 'polypeptide(L)'
;HRAKSGRTIRPGKGTMRNRVRKTPKSVLLVVANKDGLAKAARNLPGVNVVAARNLCAEDLAPGGDMGRLTVFTKNAIEAMNKEA
;
A
#
# COMPACT_ATOMS: atom_id res chain seq x y z
N HIS A 1 -9.47 12.36 5.22
CA HIS A 1 -8.73 11.22 5.80
C HIS A 1 -9.60 9.95 5.89
N ARG A 2 -9.76 9.15 4.82
CA ARG A 2 -10.63 7.94 4.83
C ARG A 2 -10.04 6.77 5.61
N ALA A 3 -8.77 6.43 5.38
CA ALA A 3 -8.14 5.28 6.04
C ALA A 3 -7.89 5.51 7.54
N LYS A 4 -7.70 6.77 7.96
CA LYS A 4 -7.59 7.15 9.38
C LYS A 4 -8.92 6.99 10.11
N SER A 5 -10.03 7.48 9.53
CA SER A 5 -11.36 7.36 10.13
C SER A 5 -11.92 5.94 10.06
N GLY A 6 -11.65 5.21 8.98
CA GLY A 6 -12.12 3.84 8.78
C GLY A 6 -11.30 2.76 9.51
N ARG A 7 -10.30 3.12 10.33
CA ARG A 7 -9.51 2.16 11.09
C ARG A 7 -10.29 1.71 12.33
N THR A 8 -10.81 0.48 12.31
CA THR A 8 -11.67 -0.07 13.36
C THR A 8 -11.05 -1.30 14.03
N ILE A 9 -11.62 -1.71 15.16
CA ILE A 9 -11.29 -2.99 15.80
C ILE A 9 -11.90 -4.11 14.95
N ARG A 10 -11.11 -5.15 14.66
CA ARG A 10 -11.57 -6.31 13.89
C ARG A 10 -12.63 -7.06 14.72
N PRO A 11 -13.79 -7.40 14.15
CA PRO A 11 -14.79 -8.19 14.86
C PRO A 11 -14.33 -9.65 15.05
N GLY A 12 -14.85 -10.30 16.10
CA GLY A 12 -14.69 -11.74 16.35
C GLY A 12 -13.33 -12.14 16.94
N LYS A 13 -13.07 -13.46 16.94
CA LYS A 13 -11.90 -14.08 17.62
C LYS A 13 -10.54 -13.73 17.00
N GLY A 14 -10.51 -13.04 15.86
CA GLY A 14 -9.28 -12.59 15.22
C GLY A 14 -8.47 -11.60 16.07
N THR A 15 -9.13 -10.86 16.96
CA THR A 15 -8.47 -9.94 17.90
C THR A 15 -7.51 -10.67 18.84
N MET A 16 -7.87 -11.88 19.27
CA MET A 16 -7.03 -12.74 20.12
C MET A 16 -5.82 -13.36 19.39
N ARG A 17 -5.72 -13.19 18.07
CA ARG A 17 -4.66 -13.78 17.23
C ARG A 17 -3.74 -12.69 16.65
N ASN A 18 -3.39 -11.68 17.45
CA ASN A 18 -2.55 -10.53 17.07
C ASN A 18 -3.05 -9.72 15.87
N ARG A 19 -4.35 -9.80 15.56
CA ARG A 19 -5.00 -9.16 14.40
C ARG A 19 -6.09 -8.20 14.87
N VAL A 20 -5.75 -7.32 15.80
CA VAL A 20 -6.71 -6.47 16.53
C VAL A 20 -7.40 -5.42 15.66
N ARG A 21 -6.69 -4.80 14.70
CA ARG A 21 -7.23 -3.70 13.89
C ARG A 21 -7.42 -4.11 12.43
N LYS A 22 -8.46 -3.55 11.79
CA LYS A 22 -8.65 -3.53 10.34
C LYS A 22 -8.41 -2.09 9.87
N THR A 23 -7.48 -1.91 8.94
CA THR A 23 -7.18 -0.59 8.35
C THR A 23 -7.55 -0.63 6.86
N PRO A 24 -8.39 0.29 6.36
CA PRO A 24 -8.68 0.37 4.93
C PRO A 24 -7.42 0.67 4.11
N LYS A 25 -7.33 0.10 2.91
CA LYS A 25 -6.27 0.46 1.97
C LYS A 25 -6.55 1.86 1.41
N SER A 26 -5.49 2.65 1.32
CA SER A 26 -5.45 4.00 0.73
C SER A 26 -4.53 3.96 -0.49
N VAL A 27 -3.93 5.10 -0.80
CA VAL A 27 -2.97 5.30 -1.89
C VAL A 27 -1.83 4.27 -1.84
N LEU A 28 -1.50 3.73 -3.01
CA LEU A 28 -0.24 3.02 -3.26
C LEU A 28 0.76 3.99 -3.90
N LEU A 29 1.96 4.07 -3.37
CA LEU A 29 3.08 4.82 -3.94
C LEU A 29 4.07 3.83 -4.55
N VAL A 30 4.31 3.95 -5.85
CA VAL A 30 5.29 3.13 -6.57
C VAL A 30 6.50 3.98 -6.90
N VAL A 31 7.66 3.52 -6.44
CA VAL A 31 8.95 4.23 -6.52
C VAL A 31 10.04 3.35 -7.10
N ALA A 32 11.07 3.93 -7.69
CA ALA A 32 12.26 3.17 -8.09
C ALA A 32 13.05 2.68 -6.86
N ASN A 33 13.29 3.57 -5.89
CA ASN A 33 13.95 3.24 -4.62
C ASN A 33 13.02 3.56 -3.43
N LYS A 34 12.94 2.62 -2.49
CA LYS A 34 11.99 2.59 -1.38
C LYS A 34 12.48 3.31 -0.12
N ASP A 35 13.78 3.44 0.11
CA ASP A 35 14.34 3.62 1.46
C ASP A 35 13.89 4.89 2.21
N GLY A 36 13.99 6.06 1.58
CA GLY A 36 13.61 7.32 2.21
C GLY A 36 12.10 7.49 2.34
N LEU A 37 11.38 7.26 1.23
CA LEU A 37 9.94 7.50 1.16
C LEU A 37 9.14 6.51 2.01
N ALA A 38 9.59 5.25 2.11
CA ALA A 38 8.91 4.27 2.94
C ALA A 38 8.99 4.59 4.43
N LYS A 39 10.08 5.20 4.91
CA LYS A 39 10.18 5.64 6.30
C LYS A 39 9.22 6.81 6.57
N ALA A 40 9.18 7.79 5.68
CA ALA A 40 8.31 8.95 5.80
C ALA A 40 6.80 8.58 5.75
N ALA A 41 6.42 7.70 4.82
CA ALA A 41 5.03 7.34 4.61
C ALA A 41 4.49 6.29 5.61
N ARG A 42 5.35 5.57 6.37
CA ARG A 42 4.95 4.44 7.22
C ARG A 42 3.92 4.80 8.30
N ASN A 43 3.93 6.04 8.79
CA ASN A 43 2.99 6.46 9.84
C ASN A 43 1.57 6.66 9.30
N LEU A 44 1.42 6.88 7.99
CA LEU A 44 0.16 7.25 7.37
C LEU A 44 -0.73 6.01 7.23
N PRO A 45 -1.92 5.97 7.88
CA PRO A 45 -2.78 4.79 7.83
C PRO A 45 -3.22 4.46 6.40
N GLY A 46 -3.01 3.21 6.00
CA GLY A 46 -3.47 2.66 4.72
C GLY A 46 -2.63 3.05 3.51
N VAL A 47 -1.61 3.90 3.67
CA VAL A 47 -0.67 4.25 2.59
C VAL A 47 0.43 3.20 2.53
N ASN A 48 0.69 2.66 1.34
CA ASN A 48 1.77 1.71 1.11
C ASN A 48 2.80 2.28 0.14
N VAL A 49 4.07 1.94 0.33
CA VAL A 49 5.17 2.26 -0.60
C VAL A 49 5.80 0.97 -1.09
N VAL A 50 5.90 0.81 -2.40
CA VAL A 50 6.42 -0.39 -3.07
C VAL A 50 7.45 0.03 -4.12
N ALA A 51 8.51 -0.75 -4.25
CA ALA A 51 9.49 -0.54 -5.32
C ALA A 51 8.95 -1.12 -6.62
N ALA A 52 9.16 -0.46 -7.76
CA ALA A 52 8.67 -0.91 -9.07
C ALA A 52 8.98 -2.39 -9.35
N ARG A 53 10.22 -2.81 -9.12
CA ARG A 53 10.69 -4.21 -9.25
C ARG A 53 9.97 -5.24 -8.36
N ASN A 54 9.33 -4.79 -7.28
CA ASN A 54 8.66 -5.64 -6.30
C ASN A 54 7.13 -5.49 -6.36
N LEU A 55 6.61 -4.83 -7.39
CA LEU A 55 5.17 -4.60 -7.53
C LEU A 55 4.46 -5.93 -7.80
N CYS A 56 3.44 -6.24 -6.99
CA CYS A 56 2.65 -7.46 -7.14
C CYS A 56 1.16 -7.17 -7.38
N ALA A 57 0.43 -8.19 -7.83
CA ALA A 57 -1.01 -8.08 -8.08
C ALA A 57 -1.81 -7.69 -6.82
N GLU A 58 -1.42 -8.20 -5.64
CA GLU A 58 -2.11 -7.88 -4.38
C GLU A 58 -1.95 -6.41 -3.97
N ASP A 59 -0.86 -5.76 -4.38
CA ASP A 59 -0.67 -4.34 -4.13
C ASP A 59 -1.63 -3.48 -4.97
N LEU A 60 -1.86 -3.86 -6.23
CA LEU A 60 -2.75 -3.17 -7.17
C LEU A 60 -4.23 -3.50 -6.96
N ALA A 61 -4.53 -4.74 -6.57
CA ALA A 61 -5.87 -5.26 -6.38
C ALA A 61 -6.02 -5.95 -5.01
N PRO A 62 -6.02 -5.18 -3.90
CA PRO A 62 -6.08 -5.75 -2.56
C PRO A 62 -7.42 -6.44 -2.33
N GLY A 63 -7.41 -7.76 -2.15
CA GLY A 63 -8.62 -8.57 -2.00
C GLY A 63 -9.30 -8.94 -3.33
N GLY A 64 -8.64 -8.70 -4.47
CA GLY A 64 -9.18 -8.97 -5.80
C GLY A 64 -9.92 -7.79 -6.46
N ASP A 65 -10.17 -6.72 -5.71
CA ASP A 65 -10.80 -5.50 -6.23
C ASP A 65 -9.78 -4.67 -7.02
N MET A 66 -9.96 -4.60 -8.34
CA MET A 66 -9.11 -3.80 -9.23
C MET A 66 -9.31 -2.29 -9.06
N GLY A 67 -8.31 -1.51 -9.46
CA GLY A 67 -8.43 -0.04 -9.49
C GLY A 67 -8.05 0.65 -8.19
N ARG A 68 -7.05 0.14 -7.45
CA ARG A 68 -6.47 0.89 -6.32
C ARG A 68 -5.80 2.18 -6.83
N LEU A 69 -6.11 3.30 -6.18
CA LEU A 69 -5.43 4.58 -6.44
C LEU A 69 -3.92 4.42 -6.24
N THR A 70 -3.19 4.47 -7.36
CA THR A 70 -1.75 4.22 -7.42
C THR A 70 -1.06 5.42 -8.04
N VAL A 71 -0.05 5.95 -7.33
CA VAL A 71 0.75 7.09 -7.75
C VAL A 71 2.14 6.58 -8.07
N PHE A 72 2.54 6.72 -9.33
CA PHE A 72 3.86 6.35 -9.81
C PHE A 72 4.76 7.57 -9.83
N THR A 73 6.01 7.43 -9.37
CA THR A 73 7.03 8.44 -9.64
C THR A 73 7.56 8.28 -11.06
N LYS A 74 8.04 9.37 -11.66
CA LYS A 74 8.61 9.35 -13.02
C LYS A 74 9.66 8.24 -13.18
N ASN A 75 10.61 8.18 -12.25
CA ASN A 75 11.68 7.18 -12.27
C ASN A 75 11.15 5.74 -12.12
N ALA A 76 10.01 5.54 -11.44
CA ALA A 76 9.41 4.22 -11.34
C ALA A 76 8.84 3.75 -12.69
N ILE A 77 8.19 4.66 -13.43
CA ILE A 77 7.68 4.38 -14.78
C ILE A 77 8.84 4.08 -15.73
N GLU A 78 9.89 4.89 -15.68
CA GLU A 78 11.09 4.67 -16.50
C GLU A 78 11.77 3.33 -16.20
N ALA A 79 11.82 2.92 -14.92
CA ALA A 79 12.37 1.62 -14.53
C ALA A 79 11.50 0.47 -15.06
N MET A 80 10.17 0.57 -14.94
CA MET A 80 9.25 -0.45 -15.46
C MET A 80 9.36 -0.61 -16.99
N ASN A 81 9.52 0.49 -17.72
CA ASN A 81 9.63 0.45 -19.18
C ASN A 81 10.97 -0.09 -19.69
N LYS A 82 12.04 -0.04 -18.88
CA LYS A 82 13.36 -0.58 -19.26
C LYS A 82 13.48 -2.08 -19.07
N GLU A 83 12.67 -2.64 -18.18
CA GLU A 83 12.64 -4.07 -17.86
C GLU A 83 11.53 -4.82 -18.63
N ALA A 84 10.68 -4.09 -19.37
CA ALA A 84 9.62 -4.62 -20.24
C ALA A 84 10.11 -4.82 -21.68
#